data_AF-A0A4V5NCG0-F1
#
_entry.id   AF-A0A4V5NCG0-F1
#
_cell.length_a   1.000
_cell.length_b   1.000
_cell.length_c   1.000
_cell.angle_alpha   90.00
_cell.angle_beta   90.00
_cell.angle_gamma   90.00
#
_symmetry.space_group_name_H-M   'P 1'
#
loop_
_entity.id
_entity.type
_entity.pdbx_description
1 polymer ?
#
loop_
_entity_poly.entity_id
_entity_poly.type
_entity_poly.pdbx_seq_one_letter_code
_entity_poly.pdbx_strand_id
1 'polypeptide(L)'
;MPYRLPLELELTILELAAPPLAIDSLHDRVDFFIKISLVHRSFTAWAQDRLYDQFLYTYRARPDEHKRLKKRFEAGFGRDRQLRRLYLDLSRLPRLPEDLHKRTAPRTDSVSSTINGRAYTAISLSGPGDTGEGGTRSQEQACEAVAHFVRRADDPGSVDHWKLCTMITERCQSLDTLWLMPPECRLDITALPPPRAIHLDDGAYGGTWAYFRSLPVSCKTALFLRNIDLDREGAMDELGNVDIRHLVFEVWWSAGVIVRELGLRFSRLETLILHRKGTVDPVTILGLLPASIQRVHLLHHNFYNPEEQADIPYGLPQLESFTLTWLVPAAASEPTMQADPDSDLLPDLQRRIESAVIAPKCTFKYLRSTKSPDEALADAVADFKL
;
A
#
# COMPACT_ATOMS: atom_id res chain seq x y z
N MET A 1 34.83 -15.88 32.73
CA MET A 1 33.38 -15.91 32.48
C MET A 1 33.10 -14.99 31.31
N PRO A 2 32.41 -15.41 30.25
CA PRO A 2 32.03 -14.49 29.17
C PRO A 2 31.09 -13.43 29.76
N TYR A 3 31.42 -12.15 29.55
CA TYR A 3 30.55 -11.04 29.93
C TYR A 3 29.24 -11.15 29.12
N ARG A 4 28.11 -11.35 29.79
CA ARG A 4 26.78 -11.25 29.20
C ARG A 4 26.23 -9.84 29.39
N LEU A 5 25.58 -9.32 28.37
CA LEU A 5 24.86 -8.05 28.49
C LEU A 5 23.59 -8.27 29.31
N PRO A 6 23.07 -7.24 29.99
CA PRO A 6 21.71 -7.23 30.53
C PRO A 6 20.69 -7.59 29.45
N LEU A 7 19.68 -8.40 29.79
CA LEU A 7 18.68 -8.91 28.85
C LEU A 7 17.98 -7.77 28.11
N GLU A 8 17.71 -6.66 28.78
CA GLU A 8 17.04 -5.49 28.21
C GLU A 8 17.89 -4.86 27.09
N LEU A 9 19.21 -4.82 27.26
CA LEU A 9 20.13 -4.32 26.24
C LEU A 9 20.22 -5.30 25.07
N GLU A 10 20.27 -6.61 25.34
CA GLU A 10 20.24 -7.63 24.29
C GLU A 10 18.96 -7.52 23.45
N LEU A 11 17.80 -7.39 24.08
CA LEU A 11 16.51 -7.23 23.39
C LEU A 11 16.44 -5.92 22.60
N THR A 12 17.00 -4.83 23.13
CA THR A 12 17.06 -3.54 22.42
C THR A 12 17.92 -3.65 21.16
N ILE A 13 19.09 -4.29 21.27
CA ILE A 13 19.97 -4.54 20.11
C ILE A 13 19.24 -5.41 19.08
N LEU A 14 18.53 -6.45 19.51
CA LEU A 14 17.76 -7.30 18.60
C LEU A 14 16.59 -6.57 17.94
N GLU A 15 15.92 -5.65 18.63
CA GLU A 15 14.86 -4.82 18.05
C GLU A 15 15.42 -3.87 16.99
N LEU A 16 16.60 -3.28 17.23
CA LEU A 16 17.30 -2.42 16.26
C LEU A 16 17.87 -3.21 15.08
N ALA A 17 18.29 -4.45 15.31
CA ALA A 17 18.80 -5.35 14.27
C ALA A 17 17.69 -6.03 13.47
N ALA A 18 16.44 -6.01 13.95
CA ALA A 18 15.32 -6.60 13.24
C ALA A 18 15.07 -5.83 11.93
N PRO A 19 14.86 -6.53 10.79
CA PRO A 19 14.55 -5.88 9.52
C PRO A 19 13.38 -4.88 9.66
N PRO A 20 13.40 -3.74 8.93
CA PRO A 20 12.44 -2.66 9.14
C PRO A 20 10.99 -3.12 8.90
N LEU A 21 10.03 -2.40 9.49
CA LEU A 21 8.59 -2.60 9.27
C LEU A 21 8.14 -1.97 7.94
N ALA A 22 8.83 -2.31 6.86
CA ALA A 22 8.54 -1.92 5.50
C ALA A 22 8.01 -3.12 4.72
N ILE A 23 7.13 -2.90 3.73
CA ILE A 23 6.42 -3.96 3.00
C ILE A 23 7.40 -5.00 2.41
N ASP A 24 8.54 -4.57 1.87
CA ASP A 24 9.57 -5.46 1.29
C ASP A 24 10.29 -6.33 2.31
N SER A 25 10.46 -5.80 3.53
CA SER A 25 11.21 -6.47 4.59
C SER A 25 10.32 -7.28 5.53
N LEU A 26 9.00 -7.32 5.32
CA LEU A 26 8.08 -8.03 6.22
C LEU A 26 8.41 -9.53 6.31
N HIS A 27 8.75 -10.16 5.18
CA HIS A 27 9.15 -11.57 5.15
C HIS A 27 10.48 -11.80 5.87
N ASP A 28 11.49 -10.97 5.59
CA ASP A 28 12.79 -11.02 6.27
C ASP A 28 12.66 -10.80 7.77
N ARG A 29 11.77 -9.90 8.20
CA ARG A 29 11.49 -9.62 9.60
C ARG A 29 10.86 -10.82 10.30
N VAL A 30 9.91 -11.50 9.66
CA VAL A 30 9.32 -12.74 10.18
C VAL A 30 10.39 -13.84 10.30
N ASP A 31 11.19 -14.03 9.26
CA ASP A 31 12.28 -15.02 9.27
C ASP A 31 13.32 -14.72 10.35
N PHE A 32 13.63 -13.44 10.58
CA PHE A 32 14.48 -12.99 11.67
C PHE A 32 13.92 -13.43 13.03
N PHE A 33 12.66 -13.13 13.33
CA PHE A 33 12.07 -13.51 14.62
C PHE A 33 11.90 -15.02 14.78
N ILE A 34 11.60 -15.77 13.70
CA ILE A 34 11.60 -17.24 13.75
C ILE A 34 12.98 -17.75 14.16
N LYS A 35 14.04 -17.29 13.49
CA LYS A 35 15.42 -17.70 13.82
C LYS A 35 15.78 -17.35 15.27
N ILE A 36 15.49 -16.14 15.72
CA ILE A 36 15.77 -15.74 17.11
C ILE A 36 14.98 -16.62 18.11
N SER A 37 13.71 -16.93 17.81
CA SER A 37 12.88 -17.75 18.69
C SER A 37 13.41 -19.17 18.88
N LEU A 38 14.13 -19.69 17.89
CA LEU A 38 14.71 -21.04 17.87
C LEU A 38 16.11 -21.10 18.48
N VAL A 39 16.90 -20.04 18.36
CA VAL A 39 18.32 -20.04 18.77
C VAL A 39 18.50 -19.91 20.28
N HIS A 40 17.67 -19.11 20.96
CA HIS A 40 17.86 -18.87 22.39
C HIS A 40 16.54 -18.83 23.17
N ARG A 41 16.44 -19.72 24.18
CA ARG A 41 15.23 -19.89 25.00
C ARG A 41 14.78 -18.62 25.71
N SER A 42 15.70 -17.72 26.10
CA SER A 42 15.33 -16.46 26.75
C SER A 42 14.69 -15.45 25.80
N PHE A 43 14.90 -15.59 24.49
CA PHE A 43 14.32 -14.69 23.48
C PHE A 43 13.04 -15.26 22.88
N THR A 44 12.73 -16.54 23.08
CA THR A 44 11.56 -17.20 22.48
C THR A 44 10.26 -16.45 22.80
N ALA A 45 10.02 -16.08 24.06
CA ALA A 45 8.81 -15.37 24.44
C ALA A 45 8.69 -14.00 23.76
N TRP A 46 9.79 -13.22 23.73
CA TRP A 46 9.84 -11.92 23.07
C TRP A 46 9.66 -12.04 21.55
N ALA A 47 10.36 -12.96 20.90
CA ALA A 47 10.28 -13.16 19.46
C ALA A 47 8.90 -13.66 19.03
N GLN A 48 8.29 -14.56 19.81
CA GLN A 48 6.91 -15.00 19.58
C GLN A 48 5.93 -13.85 19.74
N ASP A 49 6.10 -13.01 20.76
CA ASP A 49 5.25 -11.82 20.92
C ASP A 49 5.32 -10.90 19.69
N ARG A 50 6.53 -10.66 19.15
CA ARG A 50 6.72 -9.89 17.91
C ARG A 50 6.12 -10.55 16.66
N LEU A 51 6.18 -11.88 16.57
CA LEU A 51 5.54 -12.64 15.49
C LEU A 51 4.02 -12.54 15.56
N TYR A 52 3.45 -12.51 16.77
CA TYR A 52 2.01 -12.38 16.99
C TYR A 52 1.49 -10.94 16.87
N ASP A 53 2.36 -9.94 16.66
CA ASP A 53 1.92 -8.58 16.33
C ASP A 53 1.53 -8.42 14.85
N GLN A 54 1.94 -9.36 14.00
CA GLN A 54 1.81 -9.27 12.54
C GLN A 54 1.21 -10.54 11.94
N PHE A 55 0.21 -10.39 11.08
CA PHE A 55 -0.31 -11.49 10.27
C PHE A 55 -0.02 -11.26 8.80
N LEU A 56 0.82 -12.12 8.22
CA LEU A 56 1.15 -12.09 6.80
C LEU A 56 0.39 -13.19 6.08
N TYR A 57 -0.40 -12.78 5.09
CA TYR A 57 -1.17 -13.70 4.27
C TYR A 57 -1.07 -13.37 2.78
N THR A 58 -0.59 -14.35 2.02
CA THR A 58 -0.56 -14.33 0.55
C THR A 58 -1.54 -15.34 0.03
N TYR A 59 -2.53 -14.86 -0.73
CA TYR A 59 -3.52 -15.70 -1.36
C TYR A 59 -2.88 -16.66 -2.37
N ARG A 60 -3.31 -17.93 -2.31
CA ARG A 60 -2.99 -18.95 -3.30
C ARG A 60 -4.28 -19.72 -3.60
N ALA A 61 -4.61 -19.87 -4.88
CA ALA A 61 -5.75 -20.66 -5.30
C ALA A 61 -5.54 -22.14 -4.94
N ARG A 62 -6.16 -22.60 -3.83
CA ARG A 62 -6.05 -23.97 -3.30
C ARG A 62 -7.38 -24.43 -2.70
N PRO A 63 -7.80 -25.70 -2.88
CA PRO A 63 -9.10 -26.18 -2.39
C PRO A 63 -9.30 -26.05 -0.87
N ASP A 64 -8.24 -26.07 -0.07
CA ASP A 64 -8.28 -26.01 1.40
C ASP A 64 -7.97 -24.63 1.98
N GLU A 65 -7.95 -23.58 1.16
CA GLU A 65 -7.43 -22.26 1.56
C GLU A 65 -8.20 -21.65 2.74
N HIS A 66 -9.53 -21.82 2.80
CA HIS A 66 -10.34 -21.38 3.94
C HIS A 66 -9.90 -22.04 5.26
N LYS A 67 -9.73 -23.37 5.24
CA LYS A 67 -9.35 -24.16 6.41
C LYS A 67 -7.95 -23.78 6.87
N ARG A 68 -7.05 -23.56 5.92
CA ARG A 68 -5.68 -23.15 6.18
C ARG A 68 -5.61 -21.75 6.79
N LEU A 69 -6.36 -20.79 6.24
CA LEU A 69 -6.47 -19.44 6.79
C LEU A 69 -7.04 -19.46 8.21
N LYS A 70 -8.16 -20.17 8.43
CA LYS A 70 -8.77 -20.34 9.76
C LYS A 70 -7.80 -20.95 10.77
N LYS A 71 -7.13 -22.04 10.41
CA LYS A 71 -6.14 -22.71 11.27
C LYS A 71 -4.98 -21.78 11.62
N ARG A 72 -4.53 -20.93 10.69
CA ARG A 72 -3.48 -19.94 10.96
C ARG A 72 -3.94 -18.85 11.92
N PHE A 73 -5.17 -18.35 11.79
CA PHE A 73 -5.73 -17.40 12.77
C PHE A 73 -5.88 -18.02 14.15
N GLU A 74 -6.40 -19.24 14.24
CA GLU A 74 -6.57 -19.95 15.51
C GLU A 74 -5.22 -20.23 16.20
N ALA A 75 -4.21 -20.65 15.45
CA ALA A 75 -2.86 -20.90 15.98
C ALA A 75 -2.11 -19.62 16.37
N GLY A 76 -2.37 -18.50 15.67
CA GLY A 76 -1.66 -17.24 15.85
C GLY A 76 -2.24 -16.33 16.92
N PHE A 77 -3.58 -16.25 17.01
CA PHE A 77 -4.25 -15.14 17.72
C PHE A 77 -5.26 -15.63 18.77
N GLY A 78 -5.41 -16.94 18.95
CA GLY A 78 -6.33 -17.51 19.94
C GLY A 78 -7.75 -16.96 19.78
N ARG A 79 -8.49 -16.74 20.86
CA ARG A 79 -9.75 -15.97 20.84
C ARG A 79 -9.57 -14.51 21.30
N ASP A 80 -8.56 -14.26 22.12
CA ASP A 80 -8.47 -13.01 22.91
C ASP A 80 -7.42 -12.03 22.41
N ARG A 81 -6.49 -12.45 21.52
CA ARG A 81 -5.44 -11.55 21.01
C ARG A 81 -5.94 -10.85 19.74
N GLN A 82 -5.97 -9.52 19.78
CA GLN A 82 -6.38 -8.72 18.64
C GLN A 82 -5.23 -8.55 17.63
N LEU A 83 -5.57 -8.53 16.34
CA LEU A 83 -4.60 -8.31 15.28
C LEU A 83 -4.31 -6.82 15.12
N ARG A 84 -3.06 -6.42 15.33
CA ARG A 84 -2.61 -5.03 15.15
C ARG A 84 -2.11 -4.73 13.75
N ARG A 85 -1.47 -5.70 13.08
CA ARG A 85 -0.85 -5.46 11.78
C ARG A 85 -1.15 -6.59 10.81
N LEU A 86 -1.64 -6.23 9.63
CA LEU A 86 -2.11 -7.18 8.64
C LEU A 86 -1.43 -6.90 7.30
N TYR A 87 -0.79 -7.92 6.74
CA TYR A 87 -0.36 -7.92 5.35
C TYR A 87 -1.26 -8.89 4.56
N LEU A 88 -1.92 -8.37 3.53
CA LEU A 88 -2.75 -9.11 2.61
C LEU A 88 -2.23 -8.95 1.18
N ASP A 89 -1.70 -10.03 0.62
CA ASP A 89 -1.43 -10.11 -0.81
C ASP A 89 -2.56 -10.89 -1.50
N LEU A 90 -3.40 -10.13 -2.20
CA LEU A 90 -4.57 -10.60 -2.93
C LEU A 90 -4.39 -10.44 -4.45
N SER A 91 -3.20 -10.05 -4.91
CA SER A 91 -2.86 -9.85 -6.33
C SER A 91 -3.20 -11.04 -7.24
N ARG A 92 -3.29 -12.24 -6.66
CA ARG A 92 -3.57 -13.50 -7.35
C ARG A 92 -5.04 -13.91 -7.39
N LEU A 93 -5.96 -13.10 -6.85
CA LEU A 93 -7.38 -13.34 -7.08
C LEU A 93 -7.70 -13.18 -8.58
N PRO A 94 -8.59 -14.01 -9.13
CA PRO A 94 -8.95 -13.93 -10.54
C PRO A 94 -9.60 -12.58 -10.86
N ARG A 95 -9.36 -12.08 -12.09
CA ARG A 95 -9.91 -10.79 -12.55
C ARG A 95 -11.43 -10.86 -12.59
N LEU A 96 -12.00 -11.83 -13.30
CA LEU A 96 -13.45 -12.02 -13.39
C LEU A 96 -13.82 -13.48 -13.15
N PRO A 97 -15.06 -13.77 -12.72
CA PRO A 97 -15.58 -15.14 -12.71
C PRO A 97 -15.54 -15.80 -14.09
N GLU A 98 -15.56 -15.02 -15.18
CA GLU A 98 -15.37 -15.58 -16.52
C GLU A 98 -14.00 -16.23 -16.72
N ASP A 99 -12.96 -15.76 -16.03
CA ASP A 99 -11.64 -16.40 -16.04
C ASP A 99 -11.64 -17.70 -15.22
N LEU A 100 -12.55 -17.85 -14.26
CA LEU A 100 -12.81 -19.14 -13.59
C LEU A 100 -13.46 -20.11 -14.57
N HIS A 101 -14.38 -19.66 -15.42
CA HIS A 101 -15.04 -20.49 -16.44
C HIS A 101 -14.15 -20.81 -17.65
N LYS A 102 -13.19 -19.93 -18.00
CA LYS A 102 -12.27 -20.11 -19.15
C LYS A 102 -10.98 -20.89 -18.83
N ARG A 103 -10.68 -21.20 -17.56
CA ARG A 103 -9.55 -22.08 -17.16
C ARG A 103 -9.89 -23.56 -17.37
N THR A 104 -10.04 -23.97 -18.63
CA THR A 104 -10.36 -25.35 -19.05
C THR A 104 -9.16 -26.20 -19.51
N ALA A 105 -7.91 -25.75 -19.31
CA ALA A 105 -6.75 -26.57 -19.68
C ALA A 105 -6.40 -27.59 -18.56
N PRO A 106 -6.59 -28.90 -18.79
CA PRO A 106 -6.45 -29.91 -17.76
C PRO A 106 -4.98 -30.18 -17.45
N ARG A 107 -4.60 -30.10 -16.19
CA ARG A 107 -3.42 -30.80 -15.66
C ARG A 107 -3.93 -31.94 -14.79
N THR A 108 -3.64 -33.14 -15.25
CA THR A 108 -3.90 -34.40 -14.55
C THR A 108 -3.21 -34.37 -13.19
N ASP A 109 -4.01 -34.42 -12.12
CA ASP A 109 -3.92 -35.48 -11.10
C ASP A 109 -4.88 -35.21 -9.92
N SER A 110 -5.82 -36.15 -9.75
CA SER A 110 -6.19 -36.80 -8.48
C SER A 110 -7.01 -36.10 -7.37
N VAL A 111 -8.08 -36.85 -7.01
CA VAL A 111 -8.63 -37.19 -5.69
C VAL A 111 -9.66 -36.25 -5.02
N SER A 112 -10.88 -36.80 -4.90
CA SER A 112 -12.00 -36.25 -4.14
C SER A 112 -11.88 -36.48 -2.63
N SER A 113 -12.32 -35.52 -1.83
CA SER A 113 -12.89 -35.84 -0.50
C SER A 113 -14.08 -34.93 -0.17
N THR A 114 -15.18 -35.56 0.22
CA THR A 114 -16.39 -34.95 0.78
C THR A 114 -16.16 -34.50 2.22
N ILE A 115 -16.70 -33.34 2.61
CA ILE A 115 -16.80 -32.90 4.00
C ILE A 115 -18.27 -32.59 4.36
N ASN A 116 -18.76 -33.28 5.39
CA ASN A 116 -19.94 -32.98 6.22
C ASN A 116 -21.34 -32.91 5.60
N GLY A 117 -21.63 -33.60 4.50
CA GLY A 117 -22.99 -34.05 4.17
C GLY A 117 -24.12 -32.99 4.14
N ARG A 118 -23.80 -31.69 4.02
CA ARG A 118 -24.79 -30.61 3.96
C ARG A 118 -24.44 -29.64 2.84
N ALA A 119 -25.27 -29.66 1.81
CA ALA A 119 -25.29 -28.66 0.77
C ALA A 119 -25.89 -27.36 1.33
N TYR A 120 -25.18 -26.26 1.16
CA TYR A 120 -25.78 -24.92 1.17
C TYR A 120 -25.94 -24.51 -0.29
N THR A 121 -27.19 -24.33 -0.72
CA THR A 121 -27.54 -24.00 -2.10
C THR A 121 -27.17 -22.55 -2.42
N ALA A 122 -26.19 -22.38 -3.31
CA ALA A 122 -26.08 -21.22 -4.18
C ALA A 122 -27.21 -21.24 -5.22
N ILE A 123 -27.52 -20.06 -5.76
CA ILE A 123 -28.56 -19.82 -6.77
C ILE A 123 -28.39 -20.81 -7.94
N SER A 124 -29.41 -21.62 -8.18
CA SER A 124 -29.43 -22.62 -9.25
C SER A 124 -29.69 -21.96 -10.60
N LEU A 125 -28.69 -21.98 -11.49
CA LEU A 125 -28.92 -22.01 -12.93
C LEU A 125 -28.87 -23.47 -13.37
N SER A 126 -30.05 -24.07 -13.53
CA SER A 126 -30.24 -25.47 -13.87
C SER A 126 -29.89 -25.76 -15.33
N GLY A 127 -28.93 -26.67 -15.55
CA GLY A 127 -28.71 -27.40 -16.80
C GLY A 127 -28.31 -28.86 -16.46
N PRO A 128 -28.83 -29.88 -17.18
CA PRO A 128 -28.60 -31.27 -16.82
C PRO A 128 -27.38 -31.86 -17.54
N GLY A 129 -26.52 -32.54 -16.76
CA GLY A 129 -25.53 -33.51 -17.25
C GLY A 129 -24.13 -32.94 -17.43
N ASP A 130 -23.19 -33.28 -16.54
CA ASP A 130 -22.20 -34.32 -16.85
C ASP A 130 -21.32 -34.64 -15.61
N THR A 131 -20.97 -35.90 -15.46
CA THR A 131 -20.17 -36.46 -14.36
C THR A 131 -18.68 -36.31 -14.66
N GLY A 132 -18.03 -35.30 -14.06
CA GLY A 132 -16.58 -35.09 -14.21
C GLY A 132 -16.12 -33.78 -13.59
N GLU A 133 -16.50 -33.52 -12.33
CA GLU A 133 -16.30 -32.23 -11.66
C GLU A 133 -15.17 -32.30 -10.62
N GLY A 134 -14.25 -31.33 -10.64
CA GLY A 134 -13.30 -31.17 -9.54
C GLY A 134 -12.47 -29.88 -9.55
N GLY A 135 -12.16 -29.33 -10.73
CA GLY A 135 -11.26 -28.17 -10.84
C GLY A 135 -11.91 -26.81 -10.55
N THR A 136 -13.02 -26.51 -11.22
CA THR A 136 -13.68 -25.18 -11.18
C THR A 136 -14.38 -24.90 -9.85
N ARG A 137 -15.19 -25.84 -9.36
CA ARG A 137 -15.83 -25.71 -8.03
C ARG A 137 -14.82 -25.52 -6.89
N SER A 138 -13.67 -26.18 -6.95
CA SER A 138 -12.66 -26.09 -5.91
C SER A 138 -11.93 -24.74 -5.91
N GLN A 139 -11.73 -24.14 -7.10
CA GLN A 139 -11.11 -22.82 -7.22
C GLN A 139 -12.09 -21.69 -6.81
N GLU A 140 -13.36 -21.80 -7.16
CA GLU A 140 -14.43 -20.90 -6.69
C GLU A 140 -14.53 -20.90 -5.17
N GLN A 141 -14.59 -22.10 -4.55
CA GLN A 141 -14.60 -22.24 -3.09
C GLN A 141 -13.34 -21.65 -2.42
N ALA A 142 -12.19 -21.74 -3.07
CA ALA A 142 -10.93 -21.16 -2.58
C ALA A 142 -10.92 -19.64 -2.63
N CYS A 143 -11.52 -19.03 -3.65
CA CYS A 143 -11.68 -17.58 -3.72
C CYS A 143 -12.62 -17.11 -2.62
N GLU A 144 -13.84 -17.66 -2.56
CA GLU A 144 -14.88 -17.30 -1.59
C GLU A 144 -14.42 -17.45 -0.13
N ALA A 145 -13.46 -18.32 0.13
CA ALA A 145 -12.83 -18.51 1.42
C ALA A 145 -12.19 -17.27 2.03
N VAL A 146 -11.63 -16.39 1.19
CA VAL A 146 -10.80 -15.24 1.58
C VAL A 146 -11.51 -13.94 1.24
N ALA A 147 -12.14 -13.90 0.06
CA ALA A 147 -13.00 -12.81 -0.37
C ALA A 147 -14.10 -13.38 -1.27
N HIS A 148 -15.33 -12.92 -1.11
CA HIS A 148 -16.43 -13.33 -2.00
C HIS A 148 -16.62 -12.27 -3.09
N PHE A 149 -16.85 -12.73 -4.31
CA PHE A 149 -17.14 -11.85 -5.44
C PHE A 149 -18.60 -11.45 -5.38
N VAL A 150 -18.89 -10.16 -5.45
CA VAL A 150 -20.24 -9.60 -5.42
C VAL A 150 -20.53 -9.05 -6.81
N ARG A 151 -21.40 -9.76 -7.54
CA ARG A 151 -21.99 -9.30 -8.79
C ARG A 151 -23.37 -8.70 -8.49
N ARG A 152 -23.62 -7.45 -8.87
CA ARG A 152 -24.95 -6.85 -8.74
C ARG A 152 -25.66 -6.90 -10.09
N ALA A 153 -26.74 -7.68 -10.15
CA ALA A 153 -27.55 -7.84 -11.35
C ALA A 153 -28.50 -6.65 -11.60
N ASP A 154 -28.84 -5.88 -10.55
CA ASP A 154 -30.01 -4.98 -10.57
C ASP A 154 -29.67 -3.48 -10.53
N ASP A 155 -28.38 -3.11 -10.44
CA ASP A 155 -27.93 -1.71 -10.35
C ASP A 155 -26.92 -1.40 -11.47
N PRO A 156 -27.35 -0.74 -12.56
CA PRO A 156 -26.50 -0.42 -13.71
C PRO A 156 -25.26 0.42 -13.38
N GLY A 157 -25.20 1.05 -12.20
CA GLY A 157 -24.04 1.82 -11.73
C GLY A 157 -23.13 1.06 -10.74
N SER A 158 -23.48 -0.17 -10.37
CA SER A 158 -22.67 -0.94 -9.42
C SER A 158 -21.54 -1.68 -10.13
N VAL A 159 -20.30 -1.30 -9.82
CA VAL A 159 -19.12 -2.03 -10.27
C VAL A 159 -18.96 -3.34 -9.46
N ASP A 160 -18.77 -4.44 -10.18
CA ASP A 160 -18.38 -5.74 -9.64
C ASP A 160 -17.16 -5.60 -8.72
N HIS A 161 -17.19 -6.28 -7.57
CA HIS A 161 -16.10 -6.17 -6.59
C HIS A 161 -15.94 -7.43 -5.74
N TRP A 162 -14.75 -7.58 -5.18
CA TRP A 162 -14.44 -8.52 -4.11
C TRP A 162 -14.80 -7.92 -2.76
N LYS A 163 -15.33 -8.72 -1.84
CA LYS A 163 -15.53 -8.32 -0.45
C LYS A 163 -14.82 -9.29 0.48
N LEU A 164 -14.03 -8.75 1.41
CA LEU A 164 -13.24 -9.54 2.33
C LEU A 164 -14.13 -10.46 3.20
N CYS A 165 -13.67 -11.68 3.49
CA CYS A 165 -14.44 -12.61 4.32
C CYS A 165 -14.58 -12.10 5.76
N THR A 166 -15.70 -12.45 6.39
CA THR A 166 -16.05 -11.99 7.74
C THR A 166 -15.02 -12.39 8.79
N MET A 167 -14.43 -13.59 8.66
CA MET A 167 -13.38 -14.08 9.55
C MET A 167 -12.18 -13.13 9.64
N ILE A 168 -11.75 -12.54 8.53
CA ILE A 168 -10.64 -11.57 8.57
C ILE A 168 -11.14 -10.29 9.26
N THR A 169 -12.32 -9.78 8.88
CA THR A 169 -12.86 -8.54 9.45
C THR A 169 -13.10 -8.61 10.96
N GLU A 170 -13.54 -9.76 11.48
CA GLU A 170 -13.77 -9.97 12.92
C GLU A 170 -12.47 -9.95 13.74
N ARG A 171 -11.33 -10.32 13.13
CA ARG A 171 -10.03 -10.35 13.81
C ARG A 171 -9.30 -9.01 13.78
N CYS A 172 -9.71 -8.10 12.89
CA CYS A 172 -9.05 -6.82 12.64
C CYS A 172 -9.65 -5.64 13.43
N GLN A 173 -10.36 -5.87 14.54
CA GLN A 173 -11.07 -4.82 15.28
C GLN A 173 -10.15 -3.72 15.87
N SER A 174 -8.85 -3.99 16.00
CA SER A 174 -7.84 -3.05 16.52
C SER A 174 -6.67 -2.87 15.56
N LEU A 175 -6.94 -2.87 14.26
CA LEU A 175 -5.89 -2.82 13.25
C LEU A 175 -5.19 -1.45 13.28
N ASP A 176 -3.89 -1.44 13.53
CA ASP A 176 -3.04 -0.25 13.48
C ASP A 176 -2.49 -0.04 12.06
N THR A 177 -2.09 -1.12 11.38
CA THR A 177 -1.44 -1.06 10.06
C THR A 177 -1.97 -2.13 9.12
N LEU A 178 -2.34 -1.71 7.91
CA LEU A 178 -2.72 -2.59 6.81
C LEU A 178 -1.72 -2.42 5.66
N TRP A 179 -1.05 -3.49 5.26
CA TRP A 179 -0.38 -3.58 3.97
C TRP A 179 -1.23 -4.43 3.03
N LEU A 180 -1.56 -3.87 1.87
CA LEU A 180 -2.46 -4.49 0.91
C LEU A 180 -1.83 -4.46 -0.48
N MET A 181 -1.66 -5.64 -1.06
CA MET A 181 -1.51 -5.79 -2.50
C MET A 181 -2.90 -6.16 -3.06
N PRO A 182 -3.65 -5.21 -3.62
CA PRO A 182 -5.01 -5.44 -4.04
C PRO A 182 -5.05 -6.43 -5.22
N PRO A 183 -6.18 -7.14 -5.40
CA PRO A 183 -6.44 -7.84 -6.65
C PRO A 183 -6.70 -6.83 -7.76
N GLU A 184 -6.66 -7.24 -9.04
CA GLU A 184 -6.91 -6.33 -10.17
C GLU A 184 -8.34 -5.78 -10.25
N CYS A 185 -9.31 -6.51 -9.67
CA CYS A 185 -10.67 -6.00 -9.50
C CYS A 185 -10.85 -5.28 -8.18
N ARG A 186 -11.83 -4.38 -8.13
CA ARG A 186 -12.15 -3.60 -6.92
C ARG A 186 -12.31 -4.51 -5.71
N LEU A 187 -11.71 -4.12 -4.59
CA LEU A 187 -11.80 -4.83 -3.31
C LEU A 187 -12.45 -3.92 -2.27
N ASP A 188 -13.64 -4.29 -1.80
CA ASP A 188 -14.36 -3.69 -0.68
C ASP A 188 -13.85 -4.21 0.66
N ILE A 189 -13.16 -3.32 1.38
CA ILE A 189 -12.67 -3.52 2.75
C ILE A 189 -13.22 -2.48 3.72
N THR A 190 -14.32 -1.81 3.38
CA THR A 190 -14.98 -0.81 4.25
C THR A 190 -15.48 -1.38 5.58
N ALA A 191 -15.64 -2.71 5.67
CA ALA A 191 -16.02 -3.40 6.90
C ALA A 191 -14.88 -3.47 7.95
N LEU A 192 -13.64 -3.14 7.57
CA LEU A 192 -12.53 -3.03 8.52
C LEU A 192 -12.62 -1.70 9.27
N PRO A 193 -12.22 -1.64 10.56
CA PRO A 193 -12.03 -0.35 11.22
C PRO A 193 -10.89 0.42 10.54
N PRO A 194 -10.93 1.76 10.55
CA PRO A 194 -9.90 2.55 9.91
C PRO A 194 -8.57 2.45 10.65
N PRO A 195 -7.51 1.90 10.04
CA PRO A 195 -6.22 1.78 10.69
C PRO A 195 -5.49 3.13 10.71
N ARG A 196 -4.43 3.22 11.52
CA ARG A 196 -3.55 4.39 11.55
C ARG A 196 -2.76 4.54 10.26
N ALA A 197 -2.36 3.43 9.64
CA ALA A 197 -1.64 3.42 8.37
C ALA A 197 -2.19 2.37 7.40
N ILE A 198 -2.36 2.77 6.14
CA ILE A 198 -2.66 1.87 5.02
C ILE A 198 -1.54 2.01 4.01
N HIS A 199 -0.89 0.90 3.66
CA HIS A 199 0.06 0.80 2.56
C HIS A 199 -0.61 0.03 1.43
N LEU A 200 -0.77 0.68 0.29
CA LEU A 200 -1.21 0.07 -0.94
C LEU A 200 -0.03 -0.08 -1.88
N ASP A 201 0.19 -1.30 -2.35
CA ASP A 201 1.19 -1.59 -3.37
C ASP A 201 0.51 -2.21 -4.59
N ASP A 202 0.42 -1.43 -5.66
CA ASP A 202 -0.22 -1.83 -6.92
C ASP A 202 0.80 -2.29 -7.95
N GLY A 203 1.65 -3.24 -7.54
CA GLY A 203 2.52 -3.94 -8.48
C GLY A 203 1.78 -4.75 -9.56
N ALA A 204 0.44 -4.75 -9.57
CA ALA A 204 -0.41 -5.62 -10.38
C ALA A 204 -1.47 -4.85 -11.19
N TYR A 205 -1.03 -4.02 -12.14
CA TYR A 205 -1.77 -3.61 -13.35
C TYR A 205 -3.30 -3.43 -13.21
N GLY A 206 -3.78 -2.48 -12.41
CA GLY A 206 -5.21 -2.15 -12.30
C GLY A 206 -5.44 -0.67 -11.98
N GLY A 207 -6.57 -0.07 -12.34
CA GLY A 207 -6.84 1.34 -12.01
C GLY A 207 -7.02 1.53 -10.51
N THR A 208 -5.98 1.95 -9.79
CA THR A 208 -5.92 2.04 -8.33
C THR A 208 -6.96 2.99 -7.72
N TRP A 209 -7.49 3.90 -8.53
CA TRP A 209 -8.50 4.85 -8.08
C TRP A 209 -9.79 4.18 -7.60
N ALA A 210 -10.20 3.06 -8.22
CA ALA A 210 -11.45 2.38 -7.84
C ALA A 210 -11.45 1.87 -6.37
N TYR A 211 -10.28 1.72 -5.76
CA TYR A 211 -10.17 1.19 -4.39
C TYR A 211 -10.44 2.23 -3.31
N PHE A 212 -10.24 3.53 -3.55
CA PHE A 212 -10.28 4.52 -2.46
C PHE A 212 -11.63 4.62 -1.75
N ARG A 213 -12.75 4.52 -2.48
CA ARG A 213 -14.10 4.44 -1.87
C ARG A 213 -14.29 3.20 -1.00
N SER A 214 -13.50 2.18 -1.27
CA SER A 214 -13.57 0.88 -0.65
C SER A 214 -12.57 0.70 0.47
N LEU A 215 -11.72 1.70 0.75
CA LEU A 215 -10.76 1.65 1.87
C LEU A 215 -11.42 2.07 3.19
N PRO A 216 -11.03 1.45 4.30
CA PRO A 216 -11.42 1.87 5.64
C PRO A 216 -10.58 3.08 6.06
N VAL A 217 -10.87 4.28 5.56
CA VAL A 217 -10.05 5.47 5.85
C VAL A 217 -10.76 6.43 6.78
N SER A 218 -9.96 7.13 7.59
CA SER A 218 -10.40 8.24 8.44
C SER A 218 -9.42 9.40 8.32
N CYS A 219 -9.76 10.56 8.88
CA CYS A 219 -8.86 11.71 8.92
C CYS A 219 -7.55 11.46 9.68
N LYS A 220 -7.47 10.39 10.49
CA LYS A 220 -6.26 9.98 11.22
C LYS A 220 -5.44 8.93 10.48
N THR A 221 -5.95 8.41 9.37
CA THR A 221 -5.29 7.38 8.58
C THR A 221 -4.25 8.03 7.68
N ALA A 222 -3.00 7.58 7.80
CA ALA A 222 -1.96 7.86 6.83
C ALA A 222 -2.02 6.85 5.69
N LEU A 223 -2.01 7.34 4.47
CA LEU A 223 -2.09 6.52 3.27
C LEU A 223 -0.74 6.56 2.55
N PHE A 224 -0.16 5.38 2.40
CA PHE A 224 1.09 5.13 1.68
C PHE A 224 0.75 4.41 0.39
N LEU A 225 1.19 5.00 -0.72
CA LEU A 225 0.92 4.55 -2.07
C LEU A 225 2.25 4.20 -2.74
N ARG A 226 2.40 2.94 -3.13
CA ARG A 226 3.61 2.42 -3.75
C ARG A 226 3.29 1.74 -5.07
N ASN A 227 4.12 1.98 -6.09
CA ASN A 227 3.97 1.45 -7.45
C ASN A 227 2.59 1.73 -8.06
N ILE A 228 1.96 2.84 -7.65
CA ILE A 228 0.62 3.19 -8.08
C ILE A 228 0.69 3.89 -9.45
N ASP A 229 -0.04 3.37 -10.42
CA ASP A 229 -0.30 4.02 -11.70
C ASP A 229 -1.62 4.80 -11.63
N LEU A 230 -1.50 6.12 -11.67
CA LEU A 230 -2.64 7.02 -11.59
C LEU A 230 -3.14 7.47 -12.98
N ASP A 231 -2.46 7.09 -14.08
CA ASP A 231 -2.71 7.59 -15.45
C ASP A 231 -3.90 6.90 -16.15
N ARG A 232 -4.45 5.83 -15.59
CA ARG A 232 -5.58 5.13 -16.20
C ARG A 232 -6.88 5.94 -16.10
N GLU A 233 -7.27 6.53 -17.23
CA GLU A 233 -8.60 7.09 -17.52
C GLU A 233 -9.69 6.03 -17.31
N GLY A 234 -10.20 5.91 -16.08
CA GLY A 234 -11.26 4.98 -15.76
C GLY A 234 -12.01 5.43 -14.51
N ALA A 235 -13.15 6.09 -14.73
CA ALA A 235 -14.11 6.56 -13.72
C ALA A 235 -13.62 7.70 -12.81
N MET A 236 -13.46 8.91 -13.38
CA MET A 236 -13.12 10.14 -12.64
C MET A 236 -14.31 10.74 -11.86
N ASP A 237 -15.54 10.58 -12.36
CA ASP A 237 -16.74 11.21 -11.75
C ASP A 237 -17.27 10.47 -10.51
N GLU A 238 -16.81 9.24 -10.28
CA GLU A 238 -17.30 8.38 -9.21
C GLU A 238 -16.33 8.25 -8.04
N LEU A 239 -15.42 9.19 -7.80
CA LEU A 239 -14.64 9.19 -6.56
C LEU A 239 -15.14 10.29 -5.62
N GLY A 240 -15.72 9.86 -4.50
CA GLY A 240 -16.16 10.77 -3.46
C GLY A 240 -14.93 11.36 -2.75
N ASN A 241 -15.11 12.53 -2.14
CA ASN A 241 -14.08 13.19 -1.34
C ASN A 241 -13.58 12.24 -0.24
N VAL A 242 -12.27 11.96 -0.23
CA VAL A 242 -11.66 11.05 0.74
C VAL A 242 -11.08 11.89 1.87
N ASP A 243 -11.55 11.65 3.10
CA ASP A 243 -11.12 12.40 4.29
C ASP A 243 -9.76 11.91 4.80
N ILE A 244 -8.71 12.11 3.98
CA ILE A 244 -7.32 11.78 4.32
C ILE A 244 -6.53 13.07 4.49
N ARG A 245 -5.72 13.12 5.55
CA ARG A 245 -4.86 14.25 5.88
C ARG A 245 -3.38 14.02 5.56
N HIS A 246 -2.95 12.77 5.52
CA HIS A 246 -1.55 12.39 5.30
C HIS A 246 -1.44 11.41 4.14
N LEU A 247 -0.71 11.82 3.09
CA LEU A 247 -0.52 11.05 1.88
C LEU A 247 0.96 10.94 1.55
N VAL A 248 1.42 9.73 1.28
CA VAL A 248 2.80 9.40 0.93
C VAL A 248 2.81 8.61 -0.36
N PHE A 249 3.54 9.07 -1.36
CA PHE A 249 3.85 8.31 -2.57
C PHE A 249 5.30 7.88 -2.54
N GLU A 250 5.54 6.58 -2.46
CA GLU A 250 6.89 5.98 -2.37
C GLU A 250 7.49 5.71 -3.74
N VAL A 251 6.70 5.23 -4.70
CA VAL A 251 7.16 5.09 -6.09
C VAL A 251 5.95 5.34 -6.97
N TRP A 252 5.93 6.48 -7.67
CA TRP A 252 4.85 6.82 -8.59
C TRP A 252 5.37 7.09 -9.99
N TRP A 253 4.58 6.62 -10.95
CA TRP A 253 4.80 6.74 -12.39
C TRP A 253 3.59 7.52 -12.87
N SER A 254 3.80 8.71 -13.42
CA SER A 254 2.69 9.59 -13.80
C SER A 254 3.11 10.57 -14.89
N ALA A 255 2.24 10.71 -15.89
CA ALA A 255 2.12 11.87 -16.76
C ALA A 255 1.40 13.01 -16.01
N GLY A 256 1.75 14.28 -16.28
CA GLY A 256 1.39 15.44 -15.44
C GLY A 256 -0.09 15.75 -15.15
N VAL A 257 -1.04 14.97 -15.68
CA VAL A 257 -2.49 15.18 -15.56
C VAL A 257 -3.00 14.97 -14.12
N ILE A 258 -2.26 14.24 -13.28
CA ILE A 258 -2.78 13.66 -12.03
C ILE A 258 -2.70 14.56 -10.79
N VAL A 259 -1.78 15.51 -10.72
CA VAL A 259 -1.64 16.29 -9.45
C VAL A 259 -2.89 17.13 -9.20
N ARG A 260 -3.54 17.62 -10.26
CA ARG A 260 -4.82 18.34 -10.17
C ARG A 260 -5.88 17.50 -9.48
N GLU A 261 -5.90 16.21 -9.76
CA GLU A 261 -6.84 15.26 -9.18
C GLU A 261 -6.59 15.04 -7.68
N LEU A 262 -5.34 15.16 -7.22
CA LEU A 262 -5.03 15.06 -5.79
C LEU A 262 -5.74 16.17 -5.00
N GLY A 263 -5.68 17.41 -5.49
CA GLY A 263 -6.35 18.55 -4.83
C GLY A 263 -7.87 18.42 -4.79
N LEU A 264 -8.47 17.87 -5.85
CA LEU A 264 -9.92 17.62 -5.91
C LEU A 264 -10.37 16.49 -4.98
N ARG A 265 -9.58 15.41 -4.89
CA ARG A 265 -9.95 14.18 -4.15
C ARG A 265 -9.62 14.23 -2.67
N PHE A 266 -8.51 14.87 -2.34
CA PHE A 266 -8.00 15.00 -0.98
C PHE A 266 -8.11 16.46 -0.55
N SER A 267 -9.32 17.00 -0.59
CA SER A 267 -9.59 18.42 -0.25
C SER A 267 -9.17 18.83 1.17
N ARG A 268 -8.91 17.85 2.05
CA ARG A 268 -8.45 18.03 3.44
C ARG A 268 -7.01 17.57 3.66
N LEU A 269 -6.24 17.38 2.58
CA LEU A 269 -4.85 16.98 2.67
C LEU A 269 -4.05 18.05 3.41
N GLU A 270 -3.40 17.65 4.50
CA GLU A 270 -2.55 18.52 5.33
C GLU A 270 -1.07 18.24 5.09
N THR A 271 -0.72 17.01 4.74
CA THR A 271 0.67 16.64 4.46
C THR A 271 0.79 15.71 3.27
N LEU A 272 1.73 16.04 2.40
CA LEU A 272 2.06 15.30 1.19
C LEU A 272 3.55 14.99 1.14
N ILE A 273 3.90 13.71 0.97
CA ILE A 273 5.25 13.28 0.62
C ILE A 273 5.22 12.63 -0.75
N LEU A 274 6.08 13.11 -1.66
CA LEU A 274 6.21 12.60 -3.00
C LEU A 274 7.64 12.14 -3.22
N HIS A 275 7.86 10.82 -3.30
CA HIS A 275 9.10 10.25 -3.78
C HIS A 275 8.97 9.89 -5.26
N ARG A 276 9.74 10.59 -6.10
CA ARG A 276 9.51 10.63 -7.53
C ARG A 276 10.69 10.18 -8.36
N LYS A 277 10.38 9.41 -9.42
CA LYS A 277 11.31 9.09 -10.53
C LYS A 277 11.00 9.82 -11.86
N GLY A 278 9.90 10.58 -11.96
CA GLY A 278 9.46 11.31 -13.17
C GLY A 278 9.86 12.79 -13.25
N THR A 279 9.36 13.50 -14.27
CA THR A 279 9.88 14.81 -14.74
C THR A 279 9.00 16.04 -14.48
N VAL A 280 7.79 15.93 -13.93
CA VAL A 280 6.94 17.14 -13.72
C VAL A 280 7.57 18.15 -12.76
N ASP A 281 7.38 19.41 -13.08
CA ASP A 281 7.88 20.56 -12.34
C ASP A 281 7.28 20.61 -10.92
N PRO A 282 8.10 20.73 -9.86
CA PRO A 282 7.66 21.05 -8.51
C PRO A 282 6.69 22.23 -8.41
N VAL A 283 6.84 23.25 -9.26
CA VAL A 283 5.95 24.42 -9.28
C VAL A 283 4.55 24.01 -9.72
N THR A 284 4.43 23.20 -10.78
CA THR A 284 3.14 22.64 -11.21
C THR A 284 2.52 21.79 -10.10
N ILE A 285 3.34 21.04 -9.35
CA ILE A 285 2.82 20.25 -8.22
C ILE A 285 2.15 21.19 -7.20
N LEU A 286 2.86 22.24 -6.78
CA LEU A 286 2.41 23.20 -5.76
C LEU A 286 1.14 23.95 -6.17
N GLY A 287 1.02 24.32 -7.44
CA GLY A 287 -0.17 24.99 -7.97
C GLY A 287 -1.45 24.15 -7.98
N LEU A 288 -1.31 22.84 -7.80
CA LEU A 288 -2.41 21.87 -7.84
C LEU A 288 -2.78 21.32 -6.46
N LEU A 289 -2.10 21.76 -5.40
CA LEU A 289 -2.37 21.32 -4.03
C LEU A 289 -3.61 22.02 -3.45
N PRO A 290 -4.35 21.34 -2.55
CA PRO A 290 -5.50 21.94 -1.89
C PRO A 290 -5.05 23.02 -0.90
N ALA A 291 -5.90 24.02 -0.66
CA ALA A 291 -5.61 25.12 0.27
C ALA A 291 -5.41 24.69 1.74
N SER A 292 -5.79 23.45 2.09
CA SER A 292 -5.56 22.85 3.41
C SER A 292 -4.13 22.38 3.64
N ILE A 293 -3.30 22.33 2.59
CA ILE A 293 -1.95 21.76 2.69
C ILE A 293 -1.08 22.58 3.64
N GLN A 294 -0.42 21.88 4.57
CA GLN A 294 0.48 22.46 5.57
C GLN A 294 1.93 22.04 5.33
N ARG A 295 2.16 20.81 4.88
CA ARG A 295 3.50 20.24 4.75
C ARG A 295 3.67 19.51 3.43
N VAL A 296 4.74 19.82 2.72
CA VAL A 296 5.08 19.16 1.45
C VAL A 296 6.54 18.74 1.47
N HIS A 297 6.80 17.46 1.19
CA HIS A 297 8.14 16.92 1.03
C HIS A 297 8.27 16.29 -0.35
N LEU A 298 9.16 16.82 -1.17
CA LEU A 298 9.45 16.31 -2.51
C LEU A 298 10.83 15.66 -2.51
N LEU A 299 10.89 14.35 -2.76
CA LEU A 299 12.12 13.60 -2.92
C LEU A 299 12.32 13.33 -4.41
N HIS A 300 13.31 13.98 -5.02
CA HIS A 300 13.48 14.03 -6.47
C HIS A 300 14.84 13.51 -6.91
N HIS A 301 14.88 12.72 -7.98
CA HIS A 301 16.13 12.23 -8.56
C HIS A 301 16.70 13.17 -9.64
N ASN A 302 15.87 13.64 -10.55
CA ASN A 302 16.31 14.38 -11.74
C ASN A 302 15.50 15.66 -11.93
N PHE A 303 16.15 16.82 -12.00
CA PHE A 303 15.44 18.04 -12.39
C PHE A 303 15.40 18.15 -13.91
N TYR A 304 14.22 18.39 -14.45
CA TYR A 304 14.09 18.95 -15.78
C TYR A 304 14.03 20.46 -15.62
N ASN A 305 14.74 21.21 -16.47
CA ASN A 305 14.59 22.66 -16.52
C ASN A 305 13.29 22.95 -17.27
N PRO A 306 12.17 23.22 -16.57
CA PRO A 306 10.92 23.43 -17.25
C PRO A 306 11.02 24.73 -18.04
N GLU A 307 10.53 24.77 -19.27
CA GLU A 307 10.43 26.03 -20.02
C GLU A 307 9.74 27.10 -19.16
N GLU A 308 10.19 28.36 -19.28
CA GLU A 308 9.64 29.51 -18.54
C GLU A 308 8.16 29.68 -18.89
N GLN A 309 7.27 29.11 -18.09
CA GLN A 309 5.87 29.52 -18.09
C GLN A 309 5.68 30.54 -16.98
N ALA A 310 5.24 31.73 -17.39
CA ALA A 310 4.84 32.82 -16.50
C ALA A 310 3.49 32.46 -15.85
N ASP A 311 3.56 31.64 -14.81
CA ASP A 311 2.38 31.24 -14.05
C ASP A 311 1.94 32.33 -13.07
N ILE A 312 0.62 32.41 -12.87
CA ILE A 312 0.01 33.22 -11.81
C ILE A 312 0.46 32.64 -10.47
N PRO A 313 0.96 33.45 -9.52
CA PRO A 313 1.39 32.95 -8.22
C PRO A 313 0.27 32.18 -7.51
N TYR A 314 0.61 31.02 -6.97
CA TYR A 314 -0.31 30.13 -6.28
C TYR A 314 -0.38 30.48 -4.79
N GLY A 315 -1.58 30.73 -4.28
CA GLY A 315 -1.81 31.01 -2.87
C GLY A 315 -1.93 29.73 -2.05
N LEU A 316 -0.94 29.44 -1.19
CA LEU A 316 -0.98 28.34 -0.23
C LEU A 316 -0.92 28.90 1.20
N PRO A 317 -2.04 29.48 1.69
CA PRO A 317 -2.02 30.28 2.92
C PRO A 317 -1.76 29.47 4.19
N GLN A 318 -2.00 28.15 4.15
CA GLN A 318 -1.77 27.24 5.28
C GLN A 318 -0.43 26.51 5.20
N LEU A 319 0.36 26.70 4.15
CA LEU A 319 1.64 26.00 4.00
C LEU A 319 2.63 26.49 5.06
N GLU A 320 3.01 25.58 5.95
CA GLU A 320 3.94 25.81 7.06
C GLU A 320 5.37 25.36 6.71
N SER A 321 5.49 24.28 5.93
CA SER A 321 6.79 23.67 5.62
C SER A 321 6.81 23.11 4.20
N PHE A 322 7.83 23.50 3.44
CA PHE A 322 8.15 22.91 2.14
C PHE A 322 9.59 22.41 2.17
N THR A 323 9.79 21.12 1.88
CA THR A 323 11.13 20.52 1.76
C THR A 323 11.29 19.90 0.39
N LEU A 324 12.30 20.33 -0.36
CA LEU A 324 12.76 19.67 -1.57
C LEU A 324 14.09 18.99 -1.29
N THR A 325 14.12 17.67 -1.37
CA THR A 325 15.34 16.87 -1.25
C THR A 325 15.73 16.32 -2.62
N TRP A 326 16.83 16.84 -3.16
CA TRP A 326 17.48 16.29 -4.33
C TRP A 326 18.32 15.07 -3.95
N LEU A 327 17.88 13.90 -4.39
CA LEU A 327 18.57 12.63 -4.23
C LEU A 327 19.64 12.51 -5.31
N VAL A 328 20.90 12.66 -4.91
CA VAL A 328 22.05 12.46 -5.78
C VAL A 328 22.33 10.97 -5.81
N PRO A 329 22.41 10.33 -7.00
CA PRO A 329 22.85 8.95 -7.09
C PRO A 329 24.20 8.80 -6.38
N ALA A 330 24.28 7.91 -5.40
CA ALA A 330 25.57 7.53 -4.81
C ALA A 330 26.45 7.04 -5.96
N ALA A 331 27.59 7.71 -6.19
CA ALA A 331 28.43 7.53 -7.38
C ALA A 331 28.65 6.04 -7.71
N ALA A 332 27.83 5.49 -8.60
CA ALA A 332 27.83 4.10 -9.01
C ALA A 332 28.26 4.04 -10.47
N SER A 333 29.57 3.88 -10.65
CA SER A 333 30.28 3.05 -11.63
C SER A 333 30.01 3.13 -13.14
N GLU A 334 28.89 3.70 -13.60
CA GLU A 334 28.63 3.83 -15.04
C GLU A 334 28.42 5.29 -15.40
N PRO A 335 29.28 5.86 -16.26
CA PRO A 335 29.11 7.22 -16.74
C PRO A 335 27.90 7.22 -17.66
N THR A 336 26.72 7.52 -17.10
CA THR A 336 25.57 7.90 -17.92
C THR A 336 25.92 9.26 -18.52
N MET A 337 26.42 9.21 -19.77
CA MET A 337 26.70 10.39 -20.57
C MET A 337 25.46 11.31 -20.57
N GLN A 338 25.68 12.61 -20.39
CA GLN A 338 24.73 13.73 -20.59
C GLN A 338 24.09 14.40 -19.35
N ALA A 339 24.65 14.30 -18.15
CA ALA A 339 24.41 15.35 -17.15
C ALA A 339 25.60 16.31 -17.17
N ASP A 340 25.38 17.54 -17.63
CA ASP A 340 26.35 18.63 -17.51
C ASP A 340 26.62 18.86 -16.01
N PRO A 341 27.80 18.49 -15.48
CA PRO A 341 28.04 18.42 -14.05
C PRO A 341 28.09 19.80 -13.38
N ASP A 342 28.11 20.89 -14.16
CA ASP A 342 28.32 22.26 -13.69
C ASP A 342 27.05 23.13 -13.65
N SER A 343 25.88 22.59 -14.04
CA SER A 343 24.62 23.32 -13.88
C SER A 343 24.04 23.07 -12.49
N ASP A 344 24.39 23.93 -11.54
CA ASP A 344 23.69 24.04 -10.25
C ASP A 344 22.26 24.54 -10.55
N LEU A 345 21.36 23.62 -10.90
CA LEU A 345 19.94 23.91 -11.21
C LEU A 345 19.12 24.23 -9.96
N LEU A 346 19.64 23.92 -8.77
CA LEU A 346 18.92 24.05 -7.51
C LEU A 346 18.62 25.52 -7.13
N PRO A 347 19.54 26.49 -7.25
CA PRO A 347 19.27 27.89 -6.99
C PRO A 347 18.21 28.49 -7.91
N ASP A 348 18.20 28.12 -9.19
CA ASP A 348 17.19 28.61 -10.14
C ASP A 348 15.80 28.01 -9.84
N LEU A 349 15.75 26.72 -9.52
CA LEU A 349 14.52 26.07 -9.08
C LEU A 349 14.01 26.66 -7.76
N GLN A 350 14.90 26.95 -6.80
CA GLN A 350 14.56 27.64 -5.56
C GLN A 350 13.91 28.99 -5.85
N ARG A 351 14.57 29.84 -6.66
CA ARG A 351 14.04 31.16 -7.05
C ARG A 351 12.67 31.04 -7.71
N ARG A 352 12.47 30.04 -8.57
CA ARG A 352 11.19 29.78 -9.25
C ARG A 352 10.10 29.36 -8.28
N ILE A 353 10.37 28.44 -7.35
CA ILE A 353 9.38 28.01 -6.34
C ILE A 353 9.00 29.15 -5.42
N GLU A 354 9.98 29.89 -4.90
CA GLU A 354 9.75 31.01 -3.97
C GLU A 354 9.00 32.18 -4.64
N SER A 355 9.17 32.39 -5.95
CA SER A 355 8.42 33.41 -6.70
C SER A 355 7.03 32.95 -7.13
N ALA A 356 6.84 31.65 -7.38
CA ALA A 356 5.56 31.09 -7.81
C ALA A 356 4.59 30.81 -6.64
N VAL A 357 5.07 30.71 -5.40
CA VAL A 357 4.25 30.33 -4.24
C VAL A 357 4.12 31.47 -3.23
N ILE A 358 2.89 31.90 -2.99
CA ILE A 358 2.55 32.85 -1.92
C ILE A 358 2.19 32.06 -0.65
N ALA A 359 3.19 31.86 0.22
CA ALA A 359 3.04 31.16 1.50
C ALA A 359 3.80 31.90 2.62
N PRO A 360 3.20 32.94 3.26
CA PRO A 360 3.92 33.88 4.12
C PRO A 360 4.47 33.27 5.42
N LYS A 361 3.98 32.09 5.83
CA LYS A 361 4.42 31.37 7.03
C LYS A 361 5.28 30.15 6.71
N CYS A 362 5.53 29.87 5.43
CA CYS A 362 6.22 28.66 5.01
C CYS A 362 7.72 28.76 5.27
N THR A 363 8.29 27.71 5.87
CA THR A 363 9.73 27.49 5.88
C THR A 363 10.10 26.65 4.67
N PHE A 364 10.88 27.22 3.74
CA PHE A 364 11.41 26.51 2.58
C PHE A 364 12.77 25.90 2.92
N LYS A 365 12.94 24.61 2.63
CA LYS A 365 14.19 23.85 2.79
C LYS A 365 14.54 23.17 1.48
N TYR A 366 15.78 23.38 1.03
CA TYR A 366 16.33 22.78 -0.17
C TYR A 366 17.56 21.98 0.23
N LEU A 367 17.50 20.66 0.06
CA LEU A 367 18.51 19.73 0.54
C LEU A 367 19.08 18.94 -0.64
N ARG A 368 20.39 18.76 -0.66
CA ARG A 368 21.05 17.78 -1.52
C ARG A 368 21.47 16.60 -0.64
N SER A 369 21.04 15.40 -0.98
CA SER A 369 21.24 14.21 -0.16
C SER A 369 21.85 13.08 -0.98
N THR A 370 22.83 12.40 -0.40
CA THR A 370 23.41 11.15 -0.93
C THR A 370 22.79 9.91 -0.29
N LYS A 371 21.78 10.09 0.58
CA LYS A 371 21.06 8.99 1.22
C LYS A 371 20.35 8.14 0.17
N SER A 372 20.13 6.88 0.50
CA SER A 372 19.27 6.05 -0.33
C SER A 372 17.84 6.65 -0.37
N PRO A 373 17.05 6.35 -1.40
CA PRO A 373 15.69 6.86 -1.48
C PRO A 373 14.82 6.45 -0.29
N ASP A 374 15.00 5.22 0.19
CA ASP A 374 14.26 4.67 1.33
C ASP A 374 14.66 5.36 2.64
N GLU A 375 15.94 5.68 2.82
CA GLU A 375 16.42 6.47 3.96
C GLU A 375 15.86 7.89 3.95
N ALA A 376 15.87 8.55 2.78
CA ALA A 376 15.32 9.90 2.64
C ALA A 376 13.80 9.92 2.85
N LEU A 377 13.10 8.87 2.41
CA LEU A 377 11.67 8.69 2.68
C LEU A 377 11.42 8.47 4.17
N ALA A 378 12.21 7.63 4.83
CA ALA A 378 12.11 7.40 6.26
C ALA A 378 12.32 8.70 7.06
N ASP A 379 13.30 9.52 6.70
CA ASP A 379 13.51 10.84 7.30
C ASP A 379 12.28 11.74 7.13
N ALA A 380 11.74 11.81 5.91
CA ALA A 380 10.58 12.64 5.60
C ALA A 380 9.32 12.15 6.34
N VAL A 381 9.17 10.83 6.51
CA VAL A 381 8.07 10.22 7.26
C VAL A 381 8.23 10.43 8.76
N ALA A 382 9.45 10.49 9.29
CA ALA A 382 9.70 10.73 10.71
C ALA A 382 9.21 12.13 11.17
N ASP A 383 9.07 13.08 10.24
CA ASP A 383 8.45 14.39 10.50
C ASP A 383 6.93 14.32 10.68
N PHE A 384 6.29 13.19 10.35
CA PHE A 384 4.90 12.95 10.71
C PHE A 384 4.78 12.61 12.19
N LYS A 385 3.99 13.40 12.91
CA LYS A 385 3.48 13.02 14.24
C LYS A 385 2.21 12.17 14.06
N LEU A 386 2.36 10.93 13.58
CA LEU A 386 1.25 9.97 13.43
C LEU A 386 0.73 9.43 14.75
#